data_AF-A0A7Z9KA88-F1
#
_entry.id   AF-A0A7Z9KA88-F1
#
_cell.length_a   1.000
_cell.length_b   1.000
_cell.length_c   1.000
_cell.angle_alpha   90.00
_cell.angle_beta   90.00
_cell.angle_gamma   90.00
#
_symmetry.space_group_name_H-M   'P 1'
#
loop_
_entity.id
_entity.type
_entity.pdbx_description
1 polymer ?
#
loop_
_entity_poly.entity_id
_entity_poly.type
_entity_poly.pdbx_seq_one_letter_code
_entity_poly.pdbx_strand_id
1 'polypeptide(L)'
;MKIFGFVPARMAASRFPGKPLHPILGRPMIEHCFERAKLFDHWELLALSTCDEEIRLFGESKNYTVLMTSNKHSRALDRVAEAVTICNHAVAENDIVVCVQGDEPLLGPDLIEVVIKPFHDDPDVDGTILTVPIVDEETYRNPNIVKLVHNLRGDVLYTSRSPIPYTNGFSLDLGAKRVGGIFGFKWSFLSWFTSLQTSPLEIKESCDSNRIYDHGFTQRIAPMAPRPYQSVDSPEDVALVEEVIRNDPYWGKY
;
A
#
# COMPACT_ATOMS: atom_id res chain seq x y z
N MET A 1 -1.57 19.16 -9.18
CA MET A 1 -1.35 18.47 -7.91
C MET A 1 0.04 17.88 -7.98
N LYS A 2 0.89 18.17 -7.00
CA LYS A 2 2.16 17.47 -6.85
C LYS A 2 1.91 16.08 -6.24
N ILE A 3 2.84 15.16 -6.45
CA ILE A 3 2.71 13.78 -6.02
C ILE A 3 3.91 13.45 -5.13
N PHE A 4 3.64 13.02 -3.90
CA PHE A 4 4.63 12.67 -2.89
C PHE A 4 4.51 11.19 -2.54
N GLY A 5 5.60 10.43 -2.71
CA GLY A 5 5.66 9.01 -2.41
C GLY A 5 6.39 8.76 -1.10
N PHE A 6 5.81 7.92 -0.26
CA PHE A 6 6.46 7.48 0.98
C PHE A 6 6.44 5.96 1.06
N VAL A 7 7.61 5.38 1.31
CA VAL A 7 7.79 3.94 1.51
C VAL A 7 7.94 3.68 3.01
N PRO A 8 6.86 3.41 3.76
CA PRO A 8 6.96 3.12 5.18
C PRO A 8 7.52 1.72 5.42
N ALA A 9 8.52 1.62 6.29
CA ALA A 9 9.10 0.35 6.71
C ALA A 9 9.43 0.35 8.21
N ARG A 10 9.40 -0.84 8.82
CA ARG A 10 9.89 -1.07 10.18
C ARG A 10 10.38 -2.49 10.37
N MET A 11 11.43 -2.68 11.15
CA MET A 11 12.02 -3.99 11.47
C MET A 11 11.08 -4.84 12.33
N ALA A 12 10.31 -4.18 13.21
CA ALA A 12 9.40 -4.82 14.16
C ALA A 12 8.10 -5.32 13.51
N ALA A 13 8.16 -6.26 12.57
CA ALA A 13 6.97 -6.95 12.06
C ALA A 13 6.68 -8.20 12.91
N SER A 14 5.44 -8.33 13.42
CA SER A 14 5.07 -9.41 14.35
C SER A 14 5.14 -10.81 13.74
N ARG A 15 4.76 -10.94 12.46
CA ARG A 15 4.75 -12.22 11.72
C ARG A 15 6.09 -12.55 11.08
N PHE A 16 6.89 -11.54 10.77
CA PHE A 16 8.16 -11.70 10.07
C PHE A 16 9.17 -10.64 10.57
N PRO A 17 9.80 -10.83 11.74
CA PRO A 17 10.79 -9.89 12.24
C PRO A 17 11.94 -9.69 11.24
N GLY A 18 12.33 -8.44 11.01
CA GLY A 18 13.37 -8.08 10.04
C GLY A 18 12.96 -8.13 8.57
N LYS A 19 11.64 -8.29 8.29
CA LYS A 19 11.07 -8.37 6.93
C LYS A 19 11.66 -7.36 5.94
N PRO A 20 11.74 -6.04 6.22
CA PRO A 20 12.21 -5.06 5.23
C PRO A 20 13.62 -5.33 4.69
N LEU A 21 14.51 -5.87 5.51
CA LEU A 21 15.89 -6.16 5.13
C LEU A 21 16.11 -7.63 4.75
N HIS A 22 15.06 -8.45 4.73
CA HIS A 22 15.14 -9.83 4.29
C HIS A 22 15.47 -9.88 2.79
N PRO A 23 16.44 -10.71 2.37
CA PRO A 23 16.82 -10.79 0.97
C PRO A 23 15.77 -11.52 0.14
N ILE A 24 15.47 -10.98 -1.03
CA ILE A 24 14.71 -11.59 -2.12
C ILE A 24 15.66 -11.58 -3.32
N LEU A 25 16.07 -12.76 -3.81
CA LEU A 25 17.09 -12.86 -4.87
C LEU A 25 18.37 -12.06 -4.60
N GLY A 26 18.80 -12.00 -3.34
CA GLY A 26 20.03 -11.33 -2.92
C GLY A 26 19.92 -9.81 -2.69
N ARG A 27 18.74 -9.19 -2.87
CA ARG A 27 18.50 -7.79 -2.52
C ARG A 27 17.49 -7.66 -1.38
N PRO A 28 17.67 -6.76 -0.40
CA PRO A 28 16.67 -6.49 0.63
C PRO A 28 15.29 -6.18 0.03
N MET A 29 14.21 -6.72 0.61
CA MET A 29 12.84 -6.48 0.14
C MET A 29 12.51 -4.99 -0.01
N ILE A 30 12.96 -4.15 0.93
CA ILE A 30 12.74 -2.70 0.86
C ILE A 30 13.46 -2.05 -0.31
N GLU A 31 14.57 -2.62 -0.78
CA GLU A 31 15.28 -2.18 -1.99
C GLU A 31 14.40 -2.38 -3.23
N HIS A 32 13.76 -3.55 -3.35
CA HIS A 32 12.82 -3.82 -4.44
C HIS A 32 11.69 -2.78 -4.44
N CYS A 33 11.08 -2.54 -3.28
CA CYS A 33 9.96 -1.61 -3.17
C CYS A 33 10.37 -0.19 -3.55
N PHE A 34 11.48 0.30 -3.00
CA PHE A 34 11.93 1.68 -3.24
C PHE A 34 12.40 1.90 -4.68
N GLU A 35 13.26 1.05 -5.22
CA GLU A 35 13.79 1.22 -6.57
C GLU A 35 12.70 1.08 -7.64
N ARG A 36 11.73 0.18 -7.43
CA ARG A 36 10.61 0.03 -8.37
C ARG A 36 9.63 1.20 -8.27
N ALA A 37 9.43 1.77 -7.08
CA ALA A 37 8.66 3.00 -6.92
C ALA A 37 9.35 4.19 -7.60
N LYS A 38 10.69 4.24 -7.59
CA LYS A 38 11.49 5.28 -8.22
C LYS A 38 11.36 5.31 -9.75
N LEU A 39 10.95 4.21 -10.38
CA LEU A 39 10.66 4.15 -11.83
C LEU A 39 9.43 4.98 -12.23
N PHE A 40 8.65 5.50 -11.28
CA PHE A 40 7.60 6.47 -11.55
C PHE A 40 8.20 7.88 -11.56
N ASP A 41 8.27 8.50 -12.74
CA ASP A 41 9.07 9.72 -12.96
C ASP A 41 8.37 11.04 -12.57
N HIS A 42 7.17 10.98 -11.96
CA HIS A 42 6.36 12.16 -11.63
C HIS A 42 6.32 12.50 -10.12
N TRP A 43 7.23 11.93 -9.33
CA TRP A 43 7.37 12.30 -7.93
C TRP A 43 7.93 13.72 -7.78
N GLU A 44 7.29 14.54 -6.95
CA GLU A 44 7.95 15.72 -6.34
C GLU A 44 8.98 15.26 -5.30
N LEU A 45 8.67 14.18 -4.58
CA LEU A 45 9.53 13.53 -3.61
C LEU A 45 9.15 12.05 -3.51
N LEU A 46 10.15 11.18 -3.44
CA LEU A 46 10.01 9.81 -3.00
C LEU A 46 10.94 9.59 -1.81
N ALA A 47 10.41 9.18 -0.66
CA ALA A 47 11.19 9.01 0.56
C ALA A 47 10.87 7.70 1.30
N LEU A 48 11.90 7.09 1.88
CA LEU A 48 11.77 5.97 2.80
C LEU A 48 11.44 6.53 4.18
N SER A 49 10.38 6.06 4.82
CA SER A 49 10.02 6.49 6.18
C SER A 49 10.14 5.33 7.17
N THR A 50 10.96 5.51 8.19
CA THR A 50 11.30 4.43 9.14
C THR A 50 11.55 4.98 10.54
N CYS A 51 11.37 4.15 11.56
CA CYS A 51 11.84 4.44 12.93
C CYS A 51 13.12 3.67 13.29
N ASP A 52 13.54 2.74 12.44
CA ASP A 52 14.65 1.82 12.70
C ASP A 52 15.94 2.30 12.02
N GLU A 53 17.02 2.30 12.80
CA GLU A 53 18.33 2.79 12.41
C GLU A 53 18.97 1.91 11.32
N GLU A 54 18.74 0.60 11.35
CA GLU A 54 19.23 -0.34 10.35
C GLU A 54 18.66 -0.03 8.95
N ILE A 55 17.38 0.33 8.89
CA ILE A 55 16.71 0.73 7.64
C ILE A 55 17.23 2.10 7.18
N ARG A 56 17.50 3.02 8.13
CA ARG A 56 18.10 4.34 7.82
C ARG A 56 19.47 4.18 7.17
N LEU A 57 20.36 3.44 7.82
CA LEU A 57 21.71 3.19 7.33
C LEU A 57 21.70 2.49 5.97
N PHE A 58 20.79 1.53 5.77
CA PHE A 58 20.59 0.89 4.47
C PHE A 58 20.18 1.91 3.40
N GLY A 59 19.13 2.70 3.64
CA GLY A 59 18.64 3.70 2.68
C GLY A 59 19.69 4.75 2.33
N GLU A 60 20.42 5.26 3.32
CA GLU A 60 21.51 6.23 3.11
C GLU A 60 22.67 5.63 2.30
N SER A 61 23.03 4.37 2.53
CA SER A 61 24.05 3.68 1.74
C SER A 61 23.70 3.57 0.24
N LYS A 62 22.40 3.65 -0.08
CA LYS A 62 21.85 3.65 -1.43
C LYS A 62 21.53 5.06 -1.97
N ASN A 63 21.83 6.10 -1.19
CA ASN A 63 21.47 7.50 -1.48
C ASN A 63 19.95 7.74 -1.61
N TYR A 64 19.14 7.00 -0.87
CA TYR A 64 17.70 7.28 -0.77
C TYR A 64 17.45 8.46 0.17
N THR A 65 16.41 9.24 -0.09
CA THR A 65 15.88 10.16 0.92
C THR A 65 15.24 9.33 2.03
N VAL A 66 15.74 9.47 3.26
CA VAL A 66 15.20 8.77 4.43
C VAL A 66 14.66 9.77 5.44
N LEU A 67 13.46 9.51 5.94
CA LEU A 67 12.78 10.31 6.97
C LEU A 67 12.61 9.47 8.23
N MET A 68 13.21 9.93 9.32
CA MET A 68 13.09 9.28 10.63
C MET A 68 11.77 9.66 11.28
N THR A 69 10.93 8.65 11.47
CA THR A 69 9.58 8.74 12.03
C THR A 69 9.53 8.12 13.42
N SER A 70 8.51 8.44 14.19
CA SER A 70 8.26 7.90 15.52
C SER A 70 8.10 6.36 15.49
N ASN A 71 8.64 5.72 16.53
CA ASN A 71 8.46 4.29 16.78
C ASN A 71 7.10 3.93 17.38
N LYS A 72 6.25 4.93 17.68
CA LYS A 72 4.90 4.73 18.25
C LYS A 72 3.84 4.42 17.20
N HIS A 73 4.14 4.63 15.91
CA HIS A 73 3.21 4.34 14.83
C HIS A 73 3.12 2.83 14.59
N SER A 74 1.94 2.27 14.86
CA SER A 74 1.61 0.89 14.52
C SER A 74 1.22 0.74 13.04
N ARG A 75 0.60 1.77 12.44
CA ARG A 75 0.08 1.76 11.07
C ARG A 75 1.03 2.43 10.09
N ALA A 76 1.01 1.95 8.86
CA ALA A 76 1.79 2.52 7.77
C ALA A 76 1.33 3.96 7.44
N LEU A 77 0.02 4.21 7.39
CA LEU A 77 -0.53 5.53 7.04
C LEU A 77 -0.21 6.61 8.09
N ASP A 78 -0.21 6.27 9.39
CA ASP A 78 0.19 7.21 10.44
C ASP A 78 1.66 7.63 10.27
N ARG A 79 2.54 6.68 9.91
CA ARG A 79 3.94 6.94 9.60
C ARG A 79 4.11 7.82 8.36
N VAL A 80 3.32 7.55 7.31
CA VAL A 80 3.33 8.38 6.10
C VAL A 80 2.86 9.81 6.41
N ALA A 81 1.82 9.98 7.21
CA ALA A 81 1.35 11.30 7.61
C ALA A 81 2.42 12.07 8.41
N GLU A 82 3.11 11.44 9.36
CA GLU A 82 4.26 12.06 10.04
C GLU A 82 5.36 12.41 9.04
N ALA A 83 5.71 11.50 8.12
CA ALA A 83 6.74 11.72 7.11
C ALA A 83 6.44 12.96 6.25
N VAL A 84 5.18 13.18 5.85
CA VAL A 84 4.75 14.39 5.15
C VAL A 84 5.07 15.65 5.96
N THR A 85 4.87 15.64 7.28
CA THR A 85 5.15 16.82 8.13
C THR A 85 6.63 17.14 8.30
N ILE A 86 7.52 16.15 8.15
CA ILE A 86 8.97 16.30 8.36
C ILE A 86 9.78 16.24 7.05
N CYS A 87 9.13 16.13 5.90
CA CYS A 87 9.81 15.93 4.63
C CYS A 87 10.54 17.16 4.09
N ASN A 88 10.42 18.32 4.73
CA ASN A 88 10.98 19.62 4.28
C ASN A 88 10.48 20.10 2.91
N HIS A 89 9.33 19.60 2.44
CA HIS A 89 8.62 20.12 1.27
C HIS A 89 7.29 20.77 1.69
N ALA A 90 6.87 21.81 0.97
CA ALA A 90 5.52 22.35 1.10
C ALA A 90 4.53 21.42 0.38
N VAL A 91 3.70 20.71 1.15
CA VAL A 91 2.64 19.83 0.65
C VAL A 91 1.30 20.54 0.81
N ALA A 92 0.66 20.88 -0.30
CA ALA A 92 -0.64 21.55 -0.28
C ALA A 92 -1.77 20.55 0.04
N GLU A 93 -2.92 21.05 0.51
CA GLU A 93 -4.08 20.22 0.89
C GLU A 93 -4.54 19.27 -0.23
N ASN A 94 -4.47 19.72 -1.49
CA ASN A 94 -4.88 18.95 -2.68
C ASN A 94 -3.72 18.20 -3.35
N ASP A 95 -2.50 18.23 -2.80
CA ASP A 95 -1.43 17.40 -3.30
C ASP A 95 -1.66 15.94 -2.91
N ILE A 96 -1.15 15.02 -3.75
CA ILE A 96 -1.39 13.60 -3.63
C ILE A 96 -0.24 12.99 -2.83
N VAL A 97 -0.57 12.29 -1.76
CA VAL A 97 0.33 11.48 -0.95
C VAL A 97 0.07 10.02 -1.25
N VAL A 98 1.09 9.30 -1.70
CA VAL A 98 1.04 7.88 -2.01
C VAL A 98 1.82 7.10 -0.96
N CYS A 99 1.12 6.21 -0.27
CA CYS A 99 1.73 5.19 0.59
C CYS A 99 2.08 3.98 -0.29
N VAL A 100 3.37 3.75 -0.49
CA VAL A 100 3.91 2.59 -1.19
C VAL A 100 4.39 1.61 -0.13
N GLN A 101 3.60 0.60 0.23
CA GLN A 101 3.98 -0.26 1.35
C GLN A 101 5.32 -0.96 1.09
N GLY A 102 6.18 -0.97 2.12
CA GLY A 102 7.53 -1.54 2.03
C GLY A 102 7.59 -3.07 1.91
N ASP A 103 6.46 -3.74 1.72
CA ASP A 103 6.30 -5.19 1.56
C ASP A 103 5.65 -5.60 0.23
N GLU A 104 5.69 -4.70 -0.75
CA GLU A 104 5.19 -4.88 -2.12
C GLU A 104 6.34 -4.98 -3.15
N PRO A 105 7.20 -6.02 -3.09
CA PRO A 105 8.40 -6.12 -3.95
C PRO A 105 8.09 -6.30 -5.44
N LEU A 106 6.83 -6.63 -5.79
CA LEU A 106 6.34 -6.76 -7.17
C LEU A 106 5.67 -5.47 -7.69
N LEU A 107 5.72 -4.38 -6.94
CA LEU A 107 5.25 -3.06 -7.35
C LEU A 107 5.75 -2.68 -8.75
N GLY A 108 4.90 -2.09 -9.59
CA GLY A 108 5.38 -1.43 -10.80
C GLY A 108 4.95 0.04 -10.82
N PRO A 109 5.65 0.92 -11.55
CA PRO A 109 5.21 2.30 -11.77
C PRO A 109 3.78 2.36 -12.34
N ASP A 110 3.39 1.36 -13.14
CA ASP A 110 2.03 1.22 -13.65
C ASP A 110 0.95 1.12 -12.56
N LEU A 111 1.26 0.53 -11.40
CA LEU A 111 0.31 0.46 -10.29
C LEU A 111 0.19 1.81 -9.57
N ILE A 112 1.27 2.58 -9.50
CA ILE A 112 1.25 3.95 -8.95
C ILE A 112 0.41 4.85 -9.86
N GLU A 113 0.57 4.75 -11.18
CA GLU A 113 -0.28 5.44 -12.16
C GLU A 113 -1.76 5.09 -11.98
N VAL A 114 -2.08 3.80 -11.82
CA VAL A 114 -3.46 3.34 -11.57
C VAL A 114 -4.04 3.96 -10.30
N VAL A 115 -3.26 4.05 -9.21
CA VAL A 115 -3.69 4.66 -7.93
C VAL A 115 -3.90 6.16 -8.02
N ILE A 116 -3.12 6.84 -8.86
CA ILE A 116 -3.19 8.31 -9.02
C ILE A 116 -4.31 8.71 -9.99
N LYS A 117 -4.60 7.89 -11.00
CA LYS A 117 -5.57 8.19 -12.06
C LYS A 117 -6.93 8.70 -11.55
N PRO A 118 -7.57 8.11 -10.51
CA PRO A 118 -8.87 8.57 -10.04
C PRO A 118 -8.90 10.03 -9.55
N PHE A 119 -7.79 10.55 -9.01
CA PHE A 119 -7.69 11.96 -8.59
C PHE A 119 -7.73 12.93 -9.79
N HIS A 120 -7.28 12.47 -10.96
CA HIS A 120 -7.32 13.27 -12.18
C HIS A 120 -8.67 13.19 -12.88
N ASP A 121 -9.33 12.03 -12.81
CA ASP A 121 -10.62 11.80 -13.46
C ASP A 121 -11.80 12.46 -12.72
N ASP A 122 -11.73 12.53 -11.38
CA ASP A 122 -12.84 12.94 -10.52
C ASP A 122 -12.30 13.79 -9.34
N PRO A 123 -12.54 15.12 -9.31
CA PRO A 123 -12.02 16.00 -8.27
C PRO A 123 -12.63 15.73 -6.89
N ASP A 124 -13.74 15.00 -6.81
CA ASP A 124 -14.37 14.61 -5.54
C ASP A 124 -13.68 13.39 -4.88
N VAL A 125 -12.69 12.79 -5.55
CA VAL A 125 -11.92 11.68 -4.99
C VAL A 125 -10.85 12.23 -4.04
N ASP A 126 -10.98 11.87 -2.76
CA ASP A 126 -10.03 12.28 -1.71
C ASP A 126 -9.07 11.16 -1.29
N GLY A 127 -9.42 9.89 -1.57
CA GLY A 127 -8.60 8.73 -1.28
C GLY A 127 -8.82 7.61 -2.28
N THR A 128 -7.75 6.87 -2.58
CA THR A 128 -7.72 5.74 -3.49
C THR A 128 -7.04 4.53 -2.86
N ILE A 129 -7.47 3.34 -3.29
CA ILE A 129 -6.93 2.07 -2.81
C ILE A 129 -6.71 1.12 -3.98
N LEU A 130 -5.49 0.60 -4.13
CA LEU A 130 -5.19 -0.41 -5.14
C LEU A 130 -6.04 -1.66 -4.86
N THR A 131 -6.62 -2.22 -5.91
CA THR A 131 -7.39 -3.46 -5.80
C THR A 131 -6.87 -4.50 -6.79
N VAL A 132 -6.73 -5.73 -6.29
CA VAL A 132 -6.17 -6.87 -7.01
C VAL A 132 -7.29 -7.90 -7.22
N PRO A 133 -7.47 -8.44 -8.45
CA PRO A 133 -8.43 -9.50 -8.67
C PRO A 133 -8.05 -10.76 -7.88
N ILE A 134 -9.05 -11.43 -7.30
CA ILE A 134 -8.89 -12.74 -6.67
C ILE A 134 -9.23 -13.80 -7.70
N VAL A 135 -8.26 -14.68 -8.00
CA VAL A 135 -8.37 -15.65 -9.11
C VAL A 135 -8.49 -17.11 -8.64
N ASP A 136 -8.44 -17.34 -7.33
CA ASP A 136 -8.50 -18.67 -6.74
C ASP A 136 -9.24 -18.65 -5.38
N GLU A 137 -9.80 -19.79 -5.01
CA GLU A 137 -10.61 -19.92 -3.80
C GLU A 137 -9.77 -19.84 -2.51
N GLU A 138 -8.51 -20.25 -2.56
CA GLU A 138 -7.60 -20.22 -1.40
C GLU A 138 -7.37 -18.77 -0.95
N THR A 139 -6.99 -17.89 -1.89
CA THR A 139 -6.87 -16.44 -1.69
C THR A 139 -8.18 -15.83 -1.21
N TYR A 140 -9.31 -16.21 -1.82
CA TYR A 140 -10.63 -15.71 -1.44
C TYR A 140 -10.98 -16.00 0.03
N ARG A 141 -10.66 -17.21 0.49
CA ARG A 141 -10.94 -17.68 1.85
C ARG A 141 -9.87 -17.30 2.87
N ASN A 142 -8.68 -16.90 2.44
CA ASN A 142 -7.58 -16.56 3.33
C ASN A 142 -7.91 -15.32 4.21
N PRO A 143 -7.97 -15.44 5.56
CA PRO A 143 -8.31 -14.33 6.45
C PRO A 143 -7.17 -13.30 6.62
N ASN A 144 -5.95 -13.63 6.18
CA ASN A 144 -4.85 -12.67 6.14
C ASN A 144 -5.03 -11.66 4.99
N ILE A 145 -5.78 -12.02 3.97
CA ILE A 145 -6.04 -11.21 2.79
C ILE A 145 -7.37 -10.46 2.99
N VAL A 146 -7.30 -9.13 2.94
CA VAL A 146 -8.48 -8.28 3.09
C VAL A 146 -9.22 -8.18 1.77
N LYS A 147 -10.47 -8.65 1.76
CA LYS A 147 -11.40 -8.51 0.64
C LYS A 147 -12.14 -7.18 0.73
N LEU A 148 -12.67 -6.71 -0.39
CA LEU A 148 -13.46 -5.49 -0.43
C LEU A 148 -14.64 -5.59 -1.40
N VAL A 149 -15.69 -4.84 -1.10
CA VAL A 149 -16.83 -4.61 -1.98
C VAL A 149 -17.05 -3.11 -2.16
N HIS A 150 -17.54 -2.71 -3.33
CA HIS A 150 -17.67 -1.31 -3.72
C HIS A 150 -18.96 -1.07 -4.52
N ASN A 151 -19.39 0.19 -4.59
CA ASN A 151 -20.55 0.60 -5.39
C ASN A 151 -20.21 0.68 -6.91
N LEU A 152 -21.18 1.09 -7.74
CA LEU A 152 -21.01 1.23 -9.19
C LEU A 152 -20.01 2.32 -9.59
N ARG A 153 -19.79 3.35 -8.75
CA ARG A 153 -18.74 4.37 -8.96
C ARG A 153 -17.34 3.85 -8.60
N GLY A 154 -17.25 2.72 -7.92
CA GLY A 154 -16.01 2.21 -7.36
C GLY A 154 -15.69 2.71 -5.96
N ASP A 155 -16.63 3.35 -5.27
CA ASP A 155 -16.41 3.76 -3.88
C ASP A 155 -16.55 2.54 -2.96
N VAL A 156 -15.53 2.27 -2.15
CA VAL A 156 -15.48 1.15 -1.22
C VAL A 156 -16.60 1.28 -0.19
N LEU A 157 -17.43 0.24 -0.10
CA LEU A 157 -18.51 0.12 0.86
C LEU A 157 -18.04 -0.56 2.15
N TYR A 158 -17.23 -1.62 2.01
CA TYR A 158 -16.77 -2.41 3.14
C TYR A 158 -15.51 -3.19 2.80
N THR A 159 -14.60 -3.29 3.77
CA THR A 159 -13.44 -4.18 3.72
C THR A 159 -13.56 -5.23 4.83
N SER A 160 -13.22 -6.49 4.52
CA SER A 160 -13.35 -7.59 5.47
C SER A 160 -12.28 -8.66 5.29
N ARG A 161 -11.90 -9.27 6.41
CA ARG A 161 -11.13 -10.52 6.40
C ARG A 161 -12.01 -11.74 6.09
N SER A 162 -13.32 -11.62 6.28
CA SER A 162 -14.26 -12.65 5.83
C SER A 162 -14.41 -12.64 4.30
N PRO A 163 -14.77 -13.78 3.69
CA PRO A 163 -15.01 -13.84 2.25
C PRO A 163 -16.21 -12.96 1.86
N ILE A 164 -15.96 -11.95 1.03
CA ILE A 164 -16.97 -11.05 0.46
C ILE A 164 -16.64 -10.76 -1.02
N PRO A 165 -17.66 -10.64 -1.90
CA PRO A 165 -19.10 -10.80 -1.63
C PRO A 165 -19.50 -12.26 -1.44
N TYR A 166 -20.58 -12.52 -0.69
CA TYR A 166 -21.07 -13.88 -0.44
C TYR A 166 -21.22 -14.70 -1.73
N THR A 167 -20.85 -15.99 -1.66
CA THR A 167 -21.07 -16.96 -2.73
C THR A 167 -21.37 -18.34 -2.16
N ASN A 168 -22.12 -19.15 -2.92
CA ASN A 168 -22.34 -20.58 -2.65
C ASN A 168 -21.23 -21.49 -3.22
N GLY A 169 -20.30 -20.92 -3.97
CA GLY A 169 -19.13 -21.60 -4.53
C GLY A 169 -18.25 -20.59 -5.24
N PHE A 170 -16.94 -20.66 -5.03
CA PHE A 170 -16.05 -19.70 -5.68
C PHE A 170 -16.06 -19.89 -7.20
N SER A 171 -16.21 -18.78 -7.93
CA SER A 171 -16.02 -18.72 -9.38
C SER A 171 -15.42 -17.36 -9.74
N LEU A 172 -14.75 -17.28 -10.88
CA LEU A 172 -14.17 -16.02 -11.36
C LEU A 172 -15.25 -14.96 -11.67
N ASP A 173 -16.46 -15.39 -12.02
CA ASP A 173 -17.62 -14.52 -12.26
C ASP A 173 -18.04 -13.73 -11.01
N LEU A 174 -17.62 -14.16 -9.81
CA LEU A 174 -17.82 -13.42 -8.56
C LEU A 174 -17.16 -12.03 -8.62
N GLY A 175 -16.08 -11.87 -9.41
CA GLY A 175 -15.36 -10.61 -9.53
C GLY A 175 -14.77 -10.11 -8.20
N ALA A 176 -14.44 -11.05 -7.30
CA ALA A 176 -13.91 -10.77 -5.97
C ALA A 176 -12.56 -10.06 -6.06
N LYS A 177 -12.33 -9.12 -5.13
CA LYS A 177 -11.14 -8.27 -5.09
C LYS A 177 -10.55 -8.27 -3.69
N ARG A 178 -9.24 -8.14 -3.63
CA ARG A 178 -8.49 -7.84 -2.41
C ARG A 178 -7.86 -6.47 -2.46
N VAL A 179 -7.53 -5.94 -1.28
CA VAL A 179 -6.69 -4.75 -1.13
C VAL A 179 -5.27 -5.06 -1.62
N GLY A 180 -4.68 -4.14 -2.38
CA GLY A 180 -3.24 -4.10 -2.65
C GLY A 180 -2.57 -2.99 -1.84
N GLY A 181 -1.30 -3.16 -1.49
CA GLY A 181 -0.51 -2.28 -0.62
C GLY A 181 -0.03 -0.98 -1.24
N ILE A 182 -0.87 -0.34 -2.07
CA ILE A 182 -0.66 1.03 -2.52
C ILE A 182 -1.94 1.82 -2.27
N PHE A 183 -1.78 2.95 -1.60
CA PHE A 183 -2.89 3.83 -1.27
C PHE A 183 -2.53 5.26 -1.66
N GLY A 184 -3.46 5.98 -2.27
CA GLY A 184 -3.32 7.39 -2.57
C GLY A 184 -4.29 8.21 -1.74
N PHE A 185 -3.90 9.41 -1.35
CA PHE A 185 -4.75 10.34 -0.62
C PHE A 185 -4.44 11.76 -1.04
N LYS A 186 -5.45 12.65 -1.10
CA LYS A 186 -5.15 14.08 -0.95
C LYS A 186 -4.61 14.30 0.46
N TRP A 187 -3.65 15.21 0.60
CA TRP A 187 -3.01 15.45 1.89
C TRP A 187 -4.02 15.83 2.98
N SER A 188 -4.98 16.71 2.69
CA SER A 188 -6.02 17.10 3.65
C SER A 188 -6.80 15.90 4.18
N PHE A 189 -7.12 14.93 3.33
CA PHE A 189 -7.86 13.73 3.68
C PHE A 189 -7.01 12.73 4.49
N LEU A 190 -5.74 12.54 4.13
CA LEU A 190 -4.83 11.70 4.93
C LEU A 190 -4.58 12.30 6.32
N SER A 191 -4.37 13.62 6.38
CA SER A 191 -4.18 14.34 7.63
C SER A 191 -5.40 14.21 8.53
N TRP A 192 -6.61 14.41 7.97
CA TRP A 192 -7.86 14.15 8.67
C TRP A 192 -7.95 12.70 9.17
N PHE A 193 -7.78 11.71 8.27
CA PHE A 193 -7.94 10.30 8.57
C PHE A 193 -7.02 9.81 9.71
N THR A 194 -5.76 10.23 9.68
CA THR A 194 -4.75 9.86 10.71
C THR A 194 -4.93 10.60 12.03
N SER A 195 -5.68 11.71 12.05
CA SER A 195 -6.06 12.41 13.28
C SER A 195 -7.22 11.74 14.04
N LEU A 196 -7.99 10.89 13.37
CA LEU A 196 -9.16 10.23 13.96
C LEU A 196 -8.74 9.12 14.94
N GLN A 197 -9.58 8.91 15.95
CA GLN A 197 -9.49 7.71 16.78
C GLN A 197 -9.90 6.46 15.98
N THR A 198 -9.39 5.32 16.40
CA THR A 198 -9.74 4.02 15.83
C THR A 198 -11.24 3.76 15.94
N SER A 199 -11.86 3.31 14.85
CA SER A 199 -13.30 3.09 14.81
C SER A 199 -13.70 1.66 15.22
N PRO A 200 -14.97 1.41 15.61
CA PRO A 200 -15.43 0.07 15.93
C PRO A 200 -15.29 -0.95 14.79
N LEU A 201 -15.54 -0.58 13.52
CA LEU A 201 -15.38 -1.52 12.41
C LEU A 201 -13.91 -1.82 12.13
N GLU A 202 -13.05 -0.81 12.20
CA GLU A 202 -11.61 -1.02 12.07
C GLU A 202 -11.09 -2.01 13.11
N ILE A 203 -11.48 -1.88 14.38
CA ILE A 203 -11.02 -2.78 15.45
C ILE A 203 -11.47 -4.22 15.18
N LYS A 204 -12.74 -4.41 14.78
CA LYS A 204 -13.32 -5.73 14.54
C LYS A 204 -12.69 -6.45 13.35
N GLU A 205 -12.44 -5.73 12.26
CA GLU A 205 -11.86 -6.29 11.03
C GLU A 205 -10.33 -6.22 11.01
N SER A 206 -9.72 -5.48 11.93
CA SER A 206 -8.31 -5.10 11.88
C SER A 206 -7.93 -4.54 10.50
N CYS A 207 -8.71 -3.54 10.04
CA CYS A 207 -8.54 -2.87 8.75
C CYS A 207 -8.85 -1.37 8.85
N ASP A 208 -7.83 -0.54 8.67
CA ASP A 208 -7.90 0.90 8.91
C ASP A 208 -8.87 1.63 7.94
N SER A 209 -9.02 1.15 6.71
CA SER A 209 -9.92 1.72 5.70
C SER A 209 -11.39 1.76 6.15
N ASN A 210 -11.83 0.84 7.02
CA ASN A 210 -13.22 0.88 7.54
C ASN A 210 -13.49 2.13 8.39
N ARG A 211 -12.47 2.75 8.99
CA ARG A 211 -12.62 4.01 9.73
C ARG A 211 -13.13 5.14 8.84
N ILE A 212 -12.75 5.14 7.56
CA ILE A 212 -13.20 6.15 6.60
C ILE A 212 -14.72 6.07 6.42
N TYR A 213 -15.23 4.84 6.24
CA TYR A 213 -16.65 4.59 6.09
C TYR A 213 -17.45 4.85 7.37
N ASP A 214 -16.91 4.49 8.54
CA ASP A 214 -17.52 4.78 9.85
C ASP A 214 -17.74 6.30 10.08
N HIS A 215 -17.00 7.16 9.38
CA HIS A 215 -17.14 8.62 9.45
C HIS A 215 -17.88 9.22 8.24
N GLY A 216 -18.53 8.41 7.40
CA GLY A 216 -19.38 8.86 6.30
C GLY A 216 -18.62 9.23 5.02
N PHE A 217 -17.34 8.87 4.90
CA PHE A 217 -16.53 9.07 3.71
C PHE A 217 -16.26 7.75 3.00
N THR A 218 -15.66 7.80 1.81
CA THR A 218 -15.30 6.59 1.05
C THR A 218 -13.91 6.72 0.43
N GLN A 219 -13.36 5.60 -0.04
CA GLN A 219 -12.17 5.56 -0.89
C GLN A 219 -12.57 5.00 -2.26
N ARG A 220 -12.00 5.53 -3.34
CA ARG A 220 -12.21 5.04 -4.69
C ARG A 220 -11.26 3.87 -4.98
N ILE A 221 -11.76 2.77 -5.51
CA ILE A 221 -10.89 1.68 -5.96
C ILE A 221 -10.05 2.12 -7.15
N ALA A 222 -8.81 1.63 -7.18
CA ALA A 222 -7.90 1.71 -8.30
C ALA A 222 -7.63 0.27 -8.79
N PRO A 223 -8.40 -0.24 -9.75
CA PRO A 223 -8.30 -1.63 -10.18
C PRO A 223 -7.06 -1.86 -11.06
N MET A 224 -6.16 -2.76 -10.65
CA MET A 224 -5.04 -3.15 -11.50
C MET A 224 -5.48 -4.08 -12.64
N ALA A 225 -4.71 -4.08 -13.72
CA ALA A 225 -4.84 -5.09 -14.75
C ALA A 225 -4.48 -6.49 -14.19
N PRO A 226 -5.14 -7.58 -14.65
CA PRO A 226 -4.79 -8.93 -14.20
C PRO A 226 -3.33 -9.29 -14.51
N ARG A 227 -2.54 -9.51 -13.46
CA ARG A 227 -1.17 -10.03 -13.49
C ARG A 227 -0.82 -10.63 -12.13
N PRO A 228 0.27 -11.43 -12.03
CA PRO A 228 0.77 -11.88 -10.74
C PRO A 228 1.00 -10.71 -9.77
N TYR A 229 0.57 -10.90 -8.53
CA TYR A 229 0.68 -9.92 -7.45
C TYR A 229 0.85 -10.68 -6.14
N GLN A 230 1.87 -10.34 -5.37
CA GLN A 230 2.16 -10.99 -4.10
C GLN A 230 2.88 -10.00 -3.19
N SER A 231 2.25 -9.71 -2.06
CA SER A 231 2.87 -9.04 -0.92
C SER A 231 3.62 -10.06 -0.07
N VAL A 232 4.62 -9.62 0.69
CA VAL A 232 5.35 -10.49 1.63
C VAL A 232 4.86 -10.21 3.03
N ASP A 233 4.29 -11.20 3.71
CA ASP A 233 3.79 -11.10 5.07
C ASP A 233 4.32 -12.20 5.99
N SER A 234 4.75 -13.31 5.40
CA SER A 234 5.44 -14.40 6.06
C SER A 234 6.66 -14.86 5.25
N PRO A 235 7.56 -15.68 5.83
CA PRO A 235 8.71 -16.23 5.11
C PRO A 235 8.32 -17.06 3.87
N GLU A 236 7.17 -17.73 3.89
CA GLU A 236 6.69 -18.56 2.78
C GLU A 236 6.36 -17.72 1.53
N ASP A 237 5.93 -16.47 1.70
CA ASP A 237 5.63 -15.56 0.59
C ASP A 237 6.87 -15.20 -0.24
N VAL A 238 8.08 -15.28 0.36
CA VAL A 238 9.33 -14.94 -0.32
C VAL A 238 9.52 -15.81 -1.56
N ALA A 239 9.32 -17.12 -1.45
CA ALA A 239 9.50 -18.05 -2.56
C ALA A 239 8.53 -17.74 -3.72
N LEU A 240 7.27 -17.39 -3.41
CA LEU A 240 6.27 -17.00 -4.39
C LEU A 240 6.67 -15.70 -5.12
N VAL A 241 7.18 -14.71 -4.38
CA VAL A 241 7.71 -13.48 -4.97
C VAL A 241 8.92 -13.77 -5.85
N GLU A 242 9.85 -14.61 -5.40
CA GLU A 242 11.06 -14.96 -6.16
C GLU A 242 10.74 -15.64 -7.50
N GLU A 243 9.70 -16.48 -7.56
CA GLU A 243 9.24 -17.12 -8.80
C GLU A 243 8.70 -16.10 -9.80
N VAL A 244 7.91 -15.15 -9.32
CA VAL A 244 7.28 -14.12 -10.16
C VAL A 244 8.30 -13.08 -10.61
N ILE A 245 9.11 -12.56 -9.70
CA ILE A 245 9.97 -11.40 -9.95
C ILE A 245 11.02 -11.69 -11.02
N ARG A 246 11.56 -12.92 -11.09
CA ARG A 246 12.58 -13.31 -12.10
C ARG A 246 12.13 -13.09 -13.54
N ASN A 247 10.82 -13.17 -13.78
CA ASN A 247 10.22 -13.11 -15.11
C ASN A 247 9.47 -11.80 -15.37
N ASP A 248 9.50 -10.87 -14.42
CA ASP A 248 8.77 -9.62 -14.53
C ASP A 248 9.54 -8.58 -15.38
N PRO A 249 8.85 -7.55 -15.90
CA PRO A 249 9.46 -6.62 -16.85
C PRO A 249 10.42 -5.63 -16.19
N TYR A 250 10.57 -5.62 -14.86
CA TYR A 250 11.37 -4.65 -14.11
C TYR A 250 12.63 -5.28 -13.54
N TRP A 251 12.65 -6.59 -13.28
CA TRP A 251 13.81 -7.28 -12.75
C TRP A 251 15.06 -7.08 -13.63
N GLY A 252 16.17 -6.75 -12.97
CA GLY A 252 17.45 -6.43 -13.63
C GLY A 252 17.55 -5.04 -14.28
N LYS A 253 16.49 -4.21 -14.21
CA LYS A 253 16.47 -2.84 -14.75
C LYS A 253 16.69 -1.74 -13.71
N TYR A 254 16.73 -2.11 -12.45
CA TYR A 254 16.94 -1.24 -11.28
C TYR A 254 17.94 -1.89 -10.32
#